data_AF-A0A4Y8C5B3-F1
#
_entry.id   AF-A0A4Y8C5B3-F1
#
_cell.length_a   1.000
_cell.length_b   1.000
_cell.length_c   1.000
_cell.angle_alpha   90.00
_cell.angle_beta   90.00
_cell.angle_gamma   90.00
#
_symmetry.space_group_name_H-M   'P 1'
#
loop_
_entity.id
_entity.type
_entity.pdbx_description
1 polymer ?
#
loop_
_entity_poly.entity_id
_entity_poly.type
_entity_poly.pdbx_seq_one_letter_code
_entity_poly.pdbx_strand_id
1 'polypeptide(L)'
;MKKTSNLFTIFLVLLFVFFAVGFYTFYNAKGTSYLSNASESCNNCHIMNEVYNEYMAGPHSQKVKGEPRATCVDCHLPHNFVAK
;
A
#
# COMPACT_ATOMS: atom_id res chain seq x y z
N MET A 1 36.00 29.05 -8.01
CA MET A 1 35.71 27.64 -8.38
C MET A 1 35.20 26.78 -7.22
N LYS A 2 35.60 26.98 -5.95
CA LYS A 2 35.12 26.15 -4.81
C LYS A 2 33.62 26.32 -4.43
N LYS A 3 33.03 27.50 -4.63
CA LYS A 3 31.66 27.82 -4.16
C LYS A 3 30.57 27.01 -4.88
N THR A 4 30.73 26.72 -6.17
CA THR A 4 29.79 25.91 -6.97
C THR A 4 29.86 24.43 -6.59
N SER A 5 31.05 23.91 -6.26
CA SER A 5 31.23 22.52 -5.77
C SER A 5 30.50 22.27 -4.45
N ASN A 6 30.53 23.23 -3.52
CA ASN A 6 29.85 23.11 -2.24
C ASN A 6 28.32 23.14 -2.40
N LEU A 7 27.82 24.00 -3.28
CA LEU A 7 26.37 24.08 -3.55
C LEU A 7 25.85 22.81 -4.23
N PHE A 8 26.60 22.24 -5.18
CA PHE A 8 26.27 20.98 -5.83
C PHE A 8 26.26 19.80 -4.84
N THR A 9 27.23 19.78 -3.91
CA THR A 9 27.29 18.74 -2.86
C THR A 9 26.09 18.84 -1.92
N ILE A 10 25.72 20.06 -1.48
CA ILE A 10 24.54 20.29 -0.65
C ILE A 10 23.26 19.84 -1.37
N PHE A 11 23.12 20.16 -2.66
CA PHE A 11 21.98 19.72 -3.47
C PHE A 11 21.86 18.19 -3.52
N LEU A 12 22.97 17.48 -3.74
CA LEU A 12 22.97 16.01 -3.75
C LEU A 12 22.58 15.41 -2.40
N VAL A 13 23.07 15.99 -1.29
CA VAL A 13 22.70 15.56 0.06
C VAL A 13 21.21 15.76 0.31
N LEU A 14 20.65 16.92 -0.04
CA LEU A 14 19.22 17.19 0.11
C LEU A 14 18.37 16.25 -0.75
N LEU A 15 18.80 15.99 -1.99
CA LEU A 15 18.13 15.03 -2.88
C LEU A 15 18.13 13.62 -2.27
N PHE A 16 19.28 13.18 -1.74
CA PHE A 16 19.39 11.88 -1.08
C PHE A 16 18.47 11.79 0.14
N VAL A 17 18.45 12.80 1.00
CA VAL A 17 17.57 12.84 2.18
C VAL A 17 16.10 12.82 1.76
N PHE A 18 15.72 13.56 0.71
CA PHE A 18 14.36 13.57 0.18
C PHE A 18 13.92 12.17 -0.26
N PHE A 19 14.73 11.48 -1.07
CA PHE A 19 14.42 10.12 -1.50
C PHE A 19 14.44 9.14 -0.33
N ALA A 20 15.39 9.25 0.60
CA ALA A 20 15.47 8.36 1.77
C ALA A 20 14.19 8.46 2.61
N VAL A 21 13.74 9.67 2.92
CA VAL A 21 12.49 9.90 3.67
C VAL A 21 11.27 9.45 2.85
N GLY A 22 11.25 9.74 1.55
CA GLY A 22 10.18 9.32 0.64
C GLY A 22 10.03 7.79 0.59
N PHE A 23 11.13 7.06 0.36
CA PHE A 23 11.14 5.61 0.33
C PHE A 23 10.80 5.01 1.70
N TYR A 24 11.37 5.55 2.77
CA TYR A 24 11.07 5.09 4.13
C TYR A 24 9.57 5.22 4.43
N THR A 25 8.97 6.36 4.10
CA THR A 25 7.54 6.61 4.33
C THR A 25 6.68 5.71 3.45
N PHE A 26 6.98 5.63 2.15
CA PHE A 26 6.24 4.80 1.20
C PHE A 26 6.25 3.32 1.59
N TYR A 27 7.40 2.82 2.05
CA TYR A 27 7.54 1.44 2.53
C TYR A 27 6.70 1.19 3.79
N ASN A 28 6.83 2.05 4.81
CA ASN A 28 6.10 1.89 6.07
C ASN A 28 4.58 2.06 5.90
N ALA A 29 4.14 2.93 5.00
CA ALA A 29 2.73 3.12 4.66
C ALA A 29 2.16 2.01 3.76
N LYS A 30 2.96 1.00 3.40
CA LYS A 30 2.61 -0.05 2.44
C LYS A 30 2.06 0.53 1.13
N GLY A 31 2.76 1.51 0.55
CA GLY A 31 2.29 2.25 -0.62
C GLY A 31 1.99 1.37 -1.85
N THR A 32 2.55 0.17 -1.95
CA THR A 32 2.21 -0.79 -3.02
C THR A 32 0.83 -1.42 -2.85
N SER A 33 0.25 -1.42 -1.65
CA SER A 33 -1.08 -1.98 -1.39
C SER A 33 -2.19 -1.29 -2.19
N TYR A 34 -1.98 -0.06 -2.66
CA TYR A 34 -2.90 0.67 -3.54
C TYR A 34 -3.11 -0.01 -4.90
N LEU A 35 -2.20 -0.90 -5.29
CA LEU A 35 -2.27 -1.65 -6.55
C LEU A 35 -2.74 -3.11 -6.34
N SER A 36 -3.21 -3.44 -5.14
CA SER A 36 -3.56 -4.80 -4.75
C SER A 36 -5.05 -4.92 -4.40
N ASN A 37 -5.64 -6.05 -4.76
CA ASN A 37 -7.02 -6.42 -4.42
C ASN A 37 -7.11 -7.26 -3.13
N ALA A 38 -6.00 -7.45 -2.42
CA ALA A 38 -5.99 -8.19 -1.16
C ALA A 38 -6.81 -7.45 -0.09
N SER A 39 -7.54 -8.20 0.74
CA SER A 39 -8.41 -7.63 1.78
C SER A 39 -7.65 -6.80 2.84
N GLU A 40 -6.37 -7.10 3.05
CA GLU A 40 -5.47 -6.32 3.92
C GLU A 40 -5.17 -4.91 3.37
N SER A 41 -5.22 -4.73 2.05
CA SER A 41 -5.05 -3.41 1.41
C SER A 41 -6.20 -2.47 1.79
N CYS A 42 -7.41 -3.00 1.91
CA CYS A 42 -8.58 -2.25 2.36
C CYS A 42 -8.38 -1.72 3.78
N ASN A 43 -7.87 -2.54 4.71
CA ASN A 43 -7.58 -2.12 6.08
C ASN A 43 -6.35 -1.21 6.21
N ASN A 44 -5.46 -1.20 5.20
CA ASN A 44 -4.33 -0.26 5.15
C ASN A 44 -4.78 1.17 4.83
N CYS A 45 -5.81 1.31 3.98
CA CYS A 45 -6.30 2.61 3.51
C CYS A 45 -7.58 3.09 4.21
N HIS A 46 -8.42 2.16 4.66
CA HIS A 46 -9.65 2.45 5.40
C HIS A 46 -9.51 2.05 6.87
N ILE A 47 -10.17 2.83 7.74
CA ILE A 47 -10.27 2.52 9.17
C ILE A 47 -11.28 1.38 9.32
N MET A 48 -10.82 0.14 9.13
CA MET A 48 -11.67 -1.06 9.11
C MET A 48 -11.14 -2.18 9.99
N ASN A 49 -10.32 -1.86 11.01
CA ASN A 49 -9.65 -2.90 11.81
C ASN A 49 -10.64 -3.92 12.39
N GLU A 50 -11.79 -3.45 12.88
CA GLU A 50 -12.86 -4.30 13.43
C GLU A 50 -13.44 -5.25 12.36
N VAL A 51 -13.85 -4.69 11.21
CA VAL A 51 -14.43 -5.44 10.09
C VAL A 51 -13.42 -6.42 9.49
N TYR A 52 -12.16 -6.01 9.38
CA TYR A 52 -11.08 -6.87 8.89
C TYR A 52 -10.84 -8.03 9.85
N ASN A 53 -10.87 -7.80 11.17
CA ASN A 53 -10.75 -8.86 12.16
C ASN A 53 -11.92 -9.86 12.07
N GLU A 54 -13.15 -9.38 11.88
CA GLU A 54 -14.31 -10.24 11.65
C GLU A 54 -14.20 -11.05 10.35
N TYR A 55 -13.74 -10.42 9.26
CA TYR A 55 -13.43 -11.11 8.01
C TYR A 55 -12.41 -12.23 8.21
N MET A 56 -11.32 -11.95 8.95
CA MET A 56 -10.27 -12.91 9.28
C MET A 56 -10.76 -14.06 10.17
N ALA A 57 -11.75 -13.81 11.04
CA ALA A 57 -12.39 -14.85 11.84
C ALA A 57 -13.45 -15.65 11.04
N GLY A 58 -13.98 -15.07 9.97
CA GLY A 58 -15.05 -15.64 9.16
C GLY A 58 -14.60 -16.62 8.08
N PRO A 59 -15.55 -17.30 7.41
CA PRO A 59 -15.26 -18.30 6.39
C PRO A 59 -14.70 -17.71 5.08
N HIS A 60 -14.91 -16.42 4.80
CA HIS A 60 -14.43 -15.77 3.58
C HIS A 60 -12.90 -15.69 3.51
N SER A 61 -12.23 -15.43 4.64
CA SER A 61 -10.76 -15.36 4.70
C SER A 61 -10.07 -16.72 4.64
N GLN A 62 -10.80 -17.80 4.92
CA GLN A 62 -10.25 -19.16 4.91
C GLN A 62 -9.74 -19.53 3.51
N LYS A 63 -8.56 -20.14 3.44
CA LYS A 63 -7.88 -20.42 2.18
C LYS A 63 -8.33 -21.74 1.55
N VAL A 64 -8.58 -21.72 0.25
CA VAL A 64 -8.86 -22.88 -0.61
C VAL A 64 -7.92 -22.79 -1.81
N LYS A 65 -7.12 -23.84 -2.07
CA LYS A 65 -6.10 -23.85 -3.14
C LYS A 65 -5.07 -22.71 -3.04
N GLY A 66 -4.82 -22.19 -1.84
CA GLY A 66 -3.86 -21.12 -1.58
C GLY A 66 -4.46 -19.71 -1.48
N GLU A 67 -5.70 -19.52 -1.95
CA GLU A 67 -6.38 -18.22 -1.99
C GLU A 67 -7.57 -18.14 -1.03
N PRO A 68 -7.95 -16.96 -0.50
CA PRO A 68 -9.17 -16.78 0.27
C PRO A 68 -10.41 -17.22 -0.52
N ARG A 69 -11.46 -17.67 0.18
CA ARG A 69 -12.74 -18.01 -0.47
C ARG A 69 -13.42 -16.81 -1.12
N ALA A 70 -13.32 -15.65 -0.47
CA ALA A 70 -13.76 -14.38 -1.00
C ALA A 70 -12.92 -13.26 -0.39
N THR A 71 -12.68 -12.20 -1.15
CA THR A 71 -11.99 -10.99 -0.73
C THR A 71 -12.99 -9.83 -0.63
N CYS A 72 -12.59 -8.73 0.01
CA CYS A 72 -13.41 -7.51 0.06
C CYS A 72 -13.84 -7.05 -1.34
N VAL A 73 -12.93 -7.10 -2.32
CA VAL A 73 -13.14 -6.63 -3.69
C VAL A 73 -14.19 -7.47 -4.42
N ASP A 74 -14.30 -8.76 -4.12
CA ASP A 74 -15.28 -9.66 -4.75
C ASP A 74 -16.74 -9.26 -4.46
N CYS A 75 -17.00 -8.45 -3.43
CA CYS A 75 -18.35 -7.97 -3.11
C CYS A 75 -18.47 -6.44 -3.17
N HIS A 76 -17.41 -5.70 -2.85
CA HIS A 76 -17.46 -4.23 -2.70
C HIS A 76 -17.00 -3.47 -3.94
N LEU A 77 -16.39 -4.11 -4.93
CA LEU A 77 -16.02 -3.48 -6.19
C LEU A 77 -16.64 -4.21 -7.39
N PRO A 78 -16.85 -3.50 -8.51
CA PRO A 78 -17.27 -4.13 -9.75
C PRO A 78 -16.23 -5.16 -10.22
N HIS A 79 -16.70 -6.31 -10.71
CA HIS A 79 -15.82 -7.34 -11.28
C HIS A 79 -15.27 -6.99 -12.66
N ASN A 80 -15.82 -5.94 -13.29
CA ASN A 80 -15.45 -5.50 -14.62
C ASN A 80 -14.69 -4.17 -14.53
N PHE A 81 -13.64 -4.04 -15.34
CA PHE A 81 -12.77 -2.85 -15.37
C PHE A 81 -13.52 -1.54 -15.70
N VAL A 82 -14.59 -1.63 -16.49
CA VAL A 82 -15.54 -0.54 -16.71
C VAL A 82 -16.75 -0.83 -15.85
N ALA A 83 -16.98 0.01 -14.84
CA ALA A 83 -18.20 -0.02 -14.05
C ALA A 83 -19.40 0.11 -14.99
N LYS A 84 -20.34 -0.83 -14.91
CA LYS A 84 -21.67 -0.66 -15.46
C LYS A 84 -22.60 -0.24 -14.33
#